data_AF-A0A096MFY8-F1
#
_entry.id   AF-A0A096MFY8-F1
#
_cell.length_a   1.000
_cell.length_b   1.000
_cell.length_c   1.000
_cell.angle_alpha   90.00
_cell.angle_beta   90.00
_cell.angle_gamma   90.00
#
_symmetry.space_group_name_H-M   'P 1'
#
loop_
_entity.id
_entity.type
_entity.pdbx_description
1 polymer ?
#
loop_
_entity_poly.entity_id
_entity_poly.type
_entity_poly.pdbx_seq_one_letter_code
_entity_poly.pdbx_strand_id
1 'polypeptide(L)'
;YDYNKAAHSDAEEDPCHRTYCGRGRQCVLMAESGRAECVCQEKCRPSFVPVCGSDGRFYENHCEVYRTACLERRRIYVVHSKDCFFKGQSGHSELRL
;
A
#
# COMPACT_ATOMS: atom_id res chain seq x y z
N TYR A 1 -41.25 -25.74 10.10
CA TYR A 1 -40.29 -25.97 11.19
C TYR A 1 -39.66 -27.32 10.96
N ASP A 2 -38.48 -27.35 10.36
CA ASP A 2 -37.47 -28.32 10.76
C ASP A 2 -36.14 -27.57 10.75
N TYR A 3 -35.65 -27.37 11.96
CA TYR A 3 -34.49 -26.58 12.34
C TYR A 3 -33.51 -27.61 12.88
N ASN A 4 -32.28 -27.63 12.34
CA ASN A 4 -31.11 -28.43 12.72
C ASN A 4 -30.85 -29.70 11.88
N LYS A 5 -29.61 -30.12 11.60
CA LYS A 5 -28.25 -29.57 11.76
C LYS A 5 -27.34 -30.69 11.28
N ALA A 6 -26.58 -30.46 10.21
CA ALA A 6 -25.34 -31.17 9.98
C ALA A 6 -24.26 -30.10 9.90
N ALA A 7 -23.81 -29.68 11.08
CA ALA A 7 -22.62 -28.87 11.26
C ALA A 7 -21.40 -29.77 10.98
N HIS A 8 -20.92 -29.75 9.74
CA HIS A 8 -19.63 -30.31 9.32
C HIS A 8 -19.23 -29.48 8.08
N SER A 9 -18.19 -28.66 8.07
CA SER A 9 -16.93 -28.64 8.83
C SER A 9 -16.46 -27.20 9.00
N ASP A 10 -15.96 -26.83 10.18
CA ASP A 10 -15.11 -25.66 10.38
C ASP A 10 -13.88 -25.76 9.46
N ALA A 11 -14.01 -25.33 8.22
CA ALA A 11 -12.86 -24.95 7.43
C ALA A 11 -12.33 -23.69 8.10
N GLU A 12 -11.16 -23.81 8.70
CA GLU A 12 -10.33 -22.74 9.22
C GLU A 12 -10.31 -21.58 8.21
N GLU A 13 -11.24 -20.63 8.36
CA GLU A 13 -11.37 -19.51 7.44
C GLU A 13 -10.06 -18.73 7.53
N ASP A 14 -9.32 -18.64 6.41
CA ASP A 14 -8.08 -17.88 6.32
C ASP A 14 -8.29 -16.53 7.03
N PRO A 15 -7.57 -16.26 8.14
CA PRO A 15 -7.71 -15.05 8.92
C PRO A 15 -7.58 -13.77 8.07
N CYS A 16 -6.88 -13.85 6.93
CA CYS A 16 -6.76 -12.74 5.99
C CYS A 16 -8.01 -12.47 5.16
N HIS A 17 -8.94 -13.43 5.03
CA HIS A 17 -10.14 -13.29 4.21
C HIS A 17 -11.10 -12.18 4.70
N ARG A 18 -11.13 -11.92 6.02
CA ARG A 18 -11.94 -10.84 6.63
C ARG A 18 -11.11 -9.70 7.21
N THR A 19 -9.80 -9.70 6.98
CA THR A 19 -8.89 -8.69 7.55
C THR A 19 -8.65 -7.55 6.57
N TYR A 20 -8.97 -6.32 6.97
CA TYR A 20 -8.68 -5.11 6.22
C TYR A 20 -7.43 -4.40 6.76
N CYS A 21 -6.37 -4.31 5.95
CA CYS A 21 -5.08 -3.75 6.38
C CYS A 21 -4.86 -2.26 6.09
N GLY A 22 -5.80 -1.61 5.41
CA GLY A 22 -5.62 -0.23 4.94
C GLY A 22 -4.68 -0.12 3.74
N ARG A 23 -4.49 1.12 3.27
CA ARG A 23 -3.70 1.41 2.06
C ARG A 23 -2.22 1.13 2.26
N GLY A 24 -1.54 0.62 1.23
CA GLY A 24 -0.11 0.34 1.24
C GLY A 24 0.30 -0.89 2.05
N ARG A 25 -0.68 -1.66 2.52
CA ARG A 25 -0.48 -2.85 3.35
C ARG A 25 -1.18 -4.06 2.73
N GLN A 26 -0.72 -5.24 3.13
CA GLN A 26 -1.30 -6.53 2.78
C GLN A 26 -1.44 -7.39 4.03
N CYS A 27 -2.41 -8.29 4.03
CA CYS A 27 -2.53 -9.30 5.07
C CYS A 27 -1.65 -10.50 4.73
N VAL A 28 -0.92 -10.99 5.73
CA VAL A 28 -0.16 -12.25 5.67
C VAL A 28 -0.55 -13.12 6.85
N LEU A 29 -0.63 -14.43 6.62
CA LEU A 29 -0.78 -15.40 7.69
C LEU A 29 0.59 -15.72 8.27
N MET A 30 0.79 -15.43 9.56
CA MET A 30 2.04 -15.75 10.23
C MET A 30 2.11 -17.24 10.55
N ALA A 31 3.09 -17.94 9.99
CA ALA A 31 3.22 -19.39 10.09
C ALA A 31 3.36 -19.88 11.53
N GLU A 32 4.00 -19.08 12.40
CA GLU A 32 4.27 -19.45 13.79
C GLU A 32 3.07 -19.29 14.70
N SER A 33 2.21 -18.30 14.43
CA SER A 33 1.09 -17.94 15.31
C SER A 33 -0.28 -18.28 14.74
N GLY A 34 -0.37 -18.58 13.44
CA GLY A 34 -1.64 -18.77 12.73
C GLY A 34 -2.48 -17.50 12.67
N ARG A 35 -1.91 -16.31 12.93
CA ARG A 35 -2.64 -15.04 12.97
C ARG A 35 -2.48 -14.25 11.68
N ALA A 36 -3.54 -13.53 11.32
CA ALA A 36 -3.47 -12.50 10.29
C ALA A 36 -2.71 -11.28 10.82
N GLU A 37 -1.71 -10.85 10.05
CA GLU A 37 -0.97 -9.63 10.31
C GLU A 37 -0.91 -8.73 9.09
N CYS A 38 -0.99 -7.43 9.35
CA CYS A 38 -0.92 -6.42 8.31
C CYS A 38 0.52 -5.92 8.17
N VAL A 39 1.17 -6.31 7.09
CA VAL A 39 2.53 -5.86 6.73
C VAL A 39 2.48 -4.86 5.58
N CYS A 40 3.57 -4.14 5.33
CA CYS A 40 3.64 -3.30 4.14
C CYS A 40 3.52 -4.17 2.87
N GLN A 41 2.89 -3.62 1.83
CA GLN A 41 2.85 -4.26 0.51
C GLN A 41 4.28 -4.58 0.07
N GLU A 42 4.56 -5.85 -0.20
CA GLU A 42 5.91 -6.25 -0.61
C GLU A 42 6.21 -5.67 -2.00
N LYS A 43 5.25 -5.77 -2.91
CA LYS A 43 5.34 -5.32 -4.31
C LYS A 43 4.00 -4.75 -4.76
N CYS A 44 4.04 -3.72 -5.60
CA CYS A 44 2.87 -3.21 -6.28
C CYS A 44 2.74 -3.85 -7.67
N ARG A 45 1.50 -3.93 -8.17
CA ARG A 45 1.26 -4.31 -9.57
C ARG A 45 1.86 -3.23 -10.49
N PRO A 46 2.65 -3.60 -11.51
CA PRO A 46 3.17 -2.65 -12.47
C PRO A 46 2.00 -1.94 -13.17
N SER A 47 1.91 -0.63 -12.97
CA SER A 47 0.93 0.24 -13.61
C SER A 47 1.47 1.66 -13.60
N PHE A 48 1.24 2.39 -14.68
CA PHE A 48 1.68 3.77 -14.82
C PHE A 48 0.47 4.70 -14.81
N VAL A 49 0.09 5.12 -13.60
CA VAL A 49 -0.97 6.10 -13.33
C VAL A 49 -0.38 7.10 -12.35
N PRO A 50 0.45 8.03 -12.84
CA PRO A 50 1.40 8.72 -12.01
C PRO A 50 0.73 9.72 -11.07
N VAL A 51 1.29 9.85 -9.87
CA VAL A 51 0.73 10.68 -8.79
C VAL A 51 1.83 11.43 -8.07
N CYS A 52 1.44 12.56 -7.48
CA CYS A 52 2.29 13.35 -6.60
C CYS A 52 2.06 12.95 -5.15
N GLY A 53 3.12 12.60 -4.42
CA GLY A 53 3.06 12.43 -2.97
C GLY A 53 3.08 13.77 -2.25
N SER A 54 2.47 13.83 -1.07
CA SER A 54 2.53 14.98 -0.16
C SER A 54 3.94 15.30 0.34
N ASP A 55 4.90 14.41 0.07
CA ASP A 55 6.33 14.61 0.32
C ASP A 55 7.08 15.17 -0.90
N GLY A 56 6.34 15.60 -1.93
CA GLY A 56 6.87 16.25 -3.12
C GLY A 56 7.62 15.33 -4.06
N ARG A 57 7.47 14.00 -3.91
CA ARG A 57 8.02 12.97 -4.80
C ARG A 57 6.98 12.51 -5.82
N PHE A 58 7.48 12.11 -6.98
CA PHE A 58 6.70 11.44 -8.02
C PHE A 58 6.63 9.94 -7.71
N TYR A 59 5.46 9.33 -7.93
CA TYR A 59 5.26 7.89 -7.83
C TYR A 59 4.54 7.37 -9.06
N GLU A 60 4.93 6.18 -9.52
CA GLU A 60 4.40 5.56 -10.74
C GLU A 60 2.90 5.26 -10.65
N ASN A 61 2.40 4.97 -9.44
CA ASN A 61 0.99 4.74 -9.17
C ASN A 61 0.64 4.93 -7.68
N HIS A 62 -0.66 4.86 -7.37
CA HIS A 62 -1.17 5.00 -6.00
C HIS A 62 -0.62 3.95 -5.03
N CYS A 63 -0.37 2.71 -5.47
CA CYS A 63 0.15 1.67 -4.58
C CYS A 63 1.55 2.05 -4.09
N GLU A 64 2.43 2.53 -4.97
CA GLU A 64 3.79 2.92 -4.61
C GLU A 64 3.86 4.04 -3.58
N VAL A 65 2.97 5.03 -3.66
CA VAL A 65 2.87 6.09 -2.64
C VAL A 65 2.58 5.50 -1.26
N TYR A 66 1.52 4.68 -1.16
CA TYR A 66 1.10 4.15 0.13
C TYR A 66 2.02 3.06 0.66
N ARG A 67 2.63 2.27 -0.23
CA ARG A 67 3.70 1.32 0.11
C ARG A 67 4.88 2.06 0.74
N THR A 68 5.32 3.15 0.11
CA THR A 68 6.39 4.00 0.64
C THR A 68 6.01 4.62 1.98
N ALA A 69 4.78 5.12 2.12
CA ALA A 69 4.25 5.62 3.40
C ALA A 69 4.35 4.57 4.52
N CYS A 70 4.00 3.32 4.21
CA CYS A 70 4.10 2.21 5.16
C CYS A 70 5.56 1.91 5.54
N LEU A 71 6.44 1.76 4.55
CA LEU A 71 7.85 1.42 4.76
C LEU A 71 8.60 2.51 5.53
N GLU A 72 8.37 3.78 5.19
CA GLU A 72 8.96 4.94 5.87
C GLU A 72 8.28 5.26 7.22
N ARG A 73 7.21 4.54 7.59
CA ARG A 73 6.39 4.81 8.78
C ARG A 73 5.94 6.27 8.88
N ARG A 74 5.62 6.87 7.74
CA ARG A 74 5.28 8.29 7.60
C ARG A 74 4.01 8.43 6.77
N ARG A 75 3.18 9.40 7.14
CA ARG A 75 1.95 9.68 6.37
C ARG A 75 2.30 10.39 5.06
N ILE A 76 2.16 9.67 3.95
CA ILE A 76 2.25 10.21 2.59
C ILE A 76 0.91 9.94 1.91
N TYR A 77 0.30 10.98 1.35
CA TYR A 77 -0.96 10.89 0.61
C TYR A 77 -0.82 11.56 -0.74
N VAL A 78 -1.70 11.19 -1.67
CA VAL A 78 -1.69 11.79 -3.00
C VAL A 78 -2.20 13.23 -2.93
N VAL A 79 -1.49 14.14 -3.60
CA VAL A 79 -1.86 15.54 -3.76
C VAL A 79 -2.07 15.88 -5.23
N HIS A 80 -2.94 16.86 -5.50
CA HIS A 80 -3.19 17.40 -6.84
C HIS A 80 -2.19 18.52 -7.21
N SER A 81 -0.92 18.35 -6.83
CA SER A 81 0.15 19.26 -7.26
C SER A 81 0.80 18.75 -8.54
N LYS A 82 1.18 19.67 -9.42
CA LYS A 82 1.98 19.36 -10.62
C LYS A 82 3.49 19.47 -10.36
N ASP A 83 3.90 19.93 -9.19
CA ASP A 83 5.30 20.35 -8.93
C ASP A 83 6.29 19.18 -8.97
N CYS A 84 5.88 17.99 -8.51
CA CYS A 84 6.72 16.78 -8.58
C CYS A 84 6.91 16.27 -10.03
N PHE A 85 6.13 16.72 -11.00
CA PHE A 85 6.31 16.38 -12.41
C PHE A 85 7.30 17.32 -13.11
N PHE A 86 7.54 18.52 -12.54
CA PHE A 86 8.43 19.54 -13.12
C PHE A 86 9.84 19.57 -12.50
N LYS A 87 10.10 18.78 -11.45
CA LYS A 87 11.43 18.66 -10.80
C LYS A 87 12.54 18.07 -11.70
N GLY A 88 12.31 17.91 -13.00
CA GLY A 88 13.32 17.64 -14.03
C GLY A 88 13.81 18.88 -14.80
N GLN A 89 13.31 20.08 -14.53
CA GLN A 89 13.73 21.34 -15.19
C GLN A 89 14.17 22.45 -14.22
N SER A 90 14.54 22.07 -13.00
CA SER A 90 15.08 23.01 -12.02
C SER A 90 16.41 22.49 -11.49
N GLY A 91 17.27 22.05 -12.40
CA GLY A 91 18.69 22.28 -12.21
C GLY A 91 18.90 23.78 -12.30
N HIS A 92 18.93 24.46 -11.16
CA HIS A 92 19.76 25.65 -11.06
C HIS A 92 21.15 25.19 -11.49
N SER A 93 21.53 25.57 -12.71
CA SER A 93 22.92 25.73 -13.07
C SER A 93 23.56 26.54 -11.95
N GLU A 94 24.36 25.89 -11.12
CA GLU A 94 25.57 26.55 -10.65
C GLU A 94 26.40 26.81 -11.91
N LEU A 95 26.11 27.95 -12.54
CA LEU A 95 27.02 28.60 -13.44
C LEU A 95 28.26 28.88 -12.58
N ARG A 96 29.25 27.98 -12.64
CA ARG A 96 30.61 28.34 -12.24
C ARG A 96 31.05 29.47 -13.17
N LEU A 97 31.00 30.69 -12.64
CA LEU A 97 31.80 31.82 -13.13
C LEU A 97 33.28 31.48 -12.96
#